data_AF-A0A7J8IIF7-F1
#
_entry.id   AF-A0A7J8IIF7-F1
#
_cell.length_a   1.000
_cell.length_b   1.000
_cell.length_c   1.000
_cell.angle_alpha   90.00
_cell.angle_beta   90.00
_cell.angle_gamma   90.00
#
_symmetry.space_group_name_H-M   'P 1'
#
loop_
_entity.id
_entity.type
_entity.pdbx_description
1 polymer ?
#
loop_
_entity_poly.entity_id
_entity_poly.type
_entity_poly.pdbx_seq_one_letter_code
_entity_poly.pdbx_strand_id
1 'polypeptide(L)'
;MSHQTPLGSLVPQANCLDLWRDKNDQLVRQAKVAQDLSFHLRRQQLAQDSLEGLRRLLDSLQGLPAAVPVLPLELTVICNFITLRASLAQGFTEDQAQDIHRGLEREQCL
;
A
#
# COMPACT_ATOMS: atom_id res chain seq x y z
N MET A 1 24.31 -35.30 -21.26
CA MET A 1 23.78 -34.18 -22.05
C MET A 1 22.77 -33.47 -21.18
N SER A 2 23.13 -32.32 -20.62
CA SER A 2 22.29 -31.61 -19.64
C SER A 2 21.19 -30.84 -20.36
N HIS A 3 19.94 -31.18 -20.05
CA HIS A 3 18.78 -30.46 -20.55
C HIS A 3 18.69 -29.11 -19.84
N GLN A 4 18.86 -28.04 -20.61
CA GLN A 4 18.73 -26.66 -20.17
C GLN A 4 17.26 -26.36 -19.87
N THR A 5 16.99 -25.93 -18.64
CA THR A 5 15.72 -25.32 -18.23
C THR A 5 15.59 -23.96 -18.94
N PRO A 6 14.43 -23.60 -19.52
CA PRO A 6 14.28 -22.28 -20.13
C PRO A 6 14.33 -21.22 -19.05
N LEU A 7 15.33 -20.33 -19.13
CA LEU A 7 15.48 -19.17 -18.26
C LEU A 7 14.17 -18.39 -18.21
N GLY A 8 13.80 -18.06 -16.97
CA GLY A 8 12.59 -17.35 -16.63
C GLY A 8 12.41 -16.06 -17.43
N SER A 9 11.19 -15.89 -17.89
CA SER A 9 10.60 -14.62 -18.30
C SER A 9 10.63 -13.64 -17.11
N LEU A 10 11.78 -12.99 -16.91
CA LEU A 10 11.94 -11.79 -16.09
C LEU A 10 11.26 -10.62 -16.83
N VAL A 11 9.93 -10.59 -16.80
CA VAL A 11 9.16 -9.38 -17.10
C VAL A 11 9.25 -8.47 -15.86
N PRO A 12 9.52 -7.17 -16.03
CA PRO A 12 10.47 -6.45 -15.18
C PRO A 12 9.84 -5.97 -13.88
N GLN A 13 10.43 -6.33 -12.74
CA GLN A 13 10.06 -5.83 -11.40
C GLN A 13 9.95 -4.30 -11.33
N ALA A 14 10.70 -3.57 -12.16
CA ALA A 14 10.61 -2.12 -12.29
C ALA A 14 9.18 -1.65 -12.64
N ASN A 15 8.50 -2.35 -13.55
CA ASN A 15 7.18 -1.94 -14.04
C ASN A 15 6.07 -2.16 -12.99
N CYS A 16 6.23 -3.17 -12.12
CA CYS A 16 5.27 -3.42 -11.04
C CYS A 16 5.43 -2.43 -9.88
N LEU A 17 6.68 -2.07 -9.53
CA LEU A 17 6.96 -1.06 -8.51
C LEU A 17 6.44 0.31 -8.94
N ASP A 18 6.65 0.69 -10.21
CA ASP A 18 6.13 1.93 -10.76
C ASP A 18 4.58 1.91 -10.81
N LEU A 19 3.96 0.79 -11.20
CA LEU A 19 2.50 0.62 -11.15
C LEU A 19 1.93 0.77 -9.73
N TRP A 20 2.61 0.22 -8.73
CA TRP A 20 2.19 0.34 -7.33
C TRP A 20 2.41 1.76 -6.78
N ARG A 21 3.47 2.45 -7.22
CA ARG A 21 3.69 3.86 -6.92
C ARG A 21 2.58 4.73 -7.51
N ASP A 22 2.25 4.54 -8.79
CA ASP A 22 1.18 5.26 -9.48
C ASP A 22 -0.17 5.03 -8.80
N LYS A 23 -0.43 3.79 -8.37
CA LYS A 23 -1.65 3.44 -7.63
C LYS A 23 -1.70 4.10 -6.25
N ASN A 24 -0.57 4.16 -5.54
CA ASN A 24 -0.48 4.90 -4.28
C ASN A 24 -0.78 6.39 -4.48
N ASP A 25 -0.14 7.01 -5.47
CA ASP A 25 -0.34 8.43 -5.79
C ASP A 25 -1.79 8.73 -6.17
N GLN A 26 -2.44 7.83 -6.92
CA GLN A 26 -3.85 7.94 -7.26
C GLN A 26 -4.74 7.92 -6.02
N LEU A 27 -4.52 6.99 -5.09
CA LEU A 27 -5.29 6.87 -3.85
C LEU A 27 -5.08 8.11 -2.95
N VAL A 28 -3.85 8.63 -2.87
CA VAL A 28 -3.55 9.87 -2.14
C VAL A 28 -4.27 11.07 -2.76
N ARG A 29 -4.30 11.19 -4.09
CA ARG A 29 -5.06 12.25 -4.77
C ARG A 29 -6.56 12.14 -4.48
N GLN A 30 -7.12 10.93 -4.51
CA GLN A 30 -8.53 10.70 -4.19
C GLN A 30 -8.84 11.06 -2.73
N ALA A 31 -7.97 10.69 -1.79
CA ALA A 31 -8.09 11.06 -0.39
C ALA A 31 -8.04 12.58 -0.17
N LYS A 32 -7.17 13.30 -0.89
CA LYS A 32 -7.12 14.78 -0.86
C LYS A 32 -8.39 15.41 -1.41
N VAL A 33 -8.90 14.93 -2.54
CA VAL A 33 -10.18 15.39 -3.11
C VAL A 33 -11.35 15.11 -2.14
N ALA A 34 -11.31 14.00 -1.41
CA ALA A 34 -12.28 13.71 -0.37
C ALA A 34 -12.25 14.77 0.76
N GLN A 35 -11.06 15.21 1.17
CA GLN A 35 -10.90 16.27 2.17
C GLN A 35 -11.43 17.63 1.70
N ASP A 36 -11.39 17.93 0.41
CA ASP A 36 -11.94 19.18 -0.15
C ASP A 36 -13.46 19.15 -0.36
N LEU A 37 -14.08 17.97 -0.36
CA LEU A 37 -15.54 17.84 -0.49
C LEU A 37 -16.25 18.29 0.80
N SER A 38 -17.20 19.22 0.66
CA SER A 38 -17.99 19.79 1.76
C SER A 38 -19.06 18.84 2.34
N PHE A 39 -19.35 17.72 1.66
CA PHE A 39 -20.32 16.72 2.13
C PHE A 39 -19.63 15.60 2.91
N HIS A 40 -19.88 15.56 4.22
CA HIS A 40 -19.28 14.61 5.17
C HIS A 40 -19.44 13.15 4.73
N LEU A 41 -20.62 12.74 4.23
CA LEU A 41 -20.89 11.36 3.82
C LEU A 41 -20.07 10.96 2.57
N ARG A 42 -19.95 11.85 1.58
CA ARG A 42 -19.20 11.58 0.34
C ARG A 42 -17.69 11.60 0.57
N ARG A 43 -17.22 12.50 1.45
CA ARG A 43 -15.84 12.51 1.96
C ARG A 43 -15.51 11.19 2.64
N GLN A 44 -16.39 10.72 3.52
CA GLN A 44 -16.19 9.48 4.28
C GLN A 44 -16.19 8.25 3.36
N GLN A 45 -17.08 8.20 2.37
CA GLN A 45 -17.13 7.12 1.38
C GLN A 45 -15.83 7.03 0.56
N LEU A 46 -15.40 8.14 -0.05
CA LEU A 46 -14.17 8.19 -0.85
C LEU A 46 -12.92 7.86 -0.03
N ALA A 47 -12.89 8.30 1.22
CA ALA A 47 -11.79 8.00 2.12
C ALA A 47 -11.79 6.52 2.55
N GLN A 48 -12.95 5.91 2.77
CA GLN A 48 -13.06 4.46 3.03
C GLN A 48 -12.65 3.64 1.80
N ASP A 49 -13.10 4.01 0.61
CA ASP A 49 -12.69 3.38 -0.64
C ASP A 49 -11.15 3.47 -0.82
N SER A 50 -10.59 4.63 -0.50
CA SER A 50 -9.14 4.86 -0.55
C SER A 50 -8.39 4.03 0.51
N LEU A 51 -8.96 3.88 1.71
CA LEU A 51 -8.40 3.03 2.77
C LEU A 51 -8.39 1.56 2.38
N GLU A 52 -9.47 1.06 1.79
CA GLU A 52 -9.50 -0.33 1.34
C GLU A 52 -8.55 -0.57 0.15
N GLY A 53 -8.41 0.41 -0.74
CA GLY A 53 -7.40 0.40 -1.79
C GLY A 53 -5.96 0.32 -1.25
N LEU A 54 -5.65 1.09 -0.21
CA LEU A 54 -4.35 1.07 0.47
C LEU A 54 -4.12 -0.25 1.21
N ARG A 55 -5.15 -0.81 1.86
CA ARG A 55 -5.06 -2.10 2.55
C ARG A 55 -4.69 -3.23 1.58
N ARG A 56 -5.39 -3.34 0.46
CA ARG A 56 -5.09 -4.36 -0.57
C ARG A 56 -3.69 -4.20 -1.16
N LEU A 57 -3.21 -2.96 -1.27
CA LEU A 57 -1.86 -2.68 -1.73
C LEU A 57 -0.82 -3.15 -0.70
N LEU A 58 -1.09 -2.92 0.58
CA LEU A 58 -0.25 -3.41 1.67
C LEU A 58 -0.19 -4.94 1.71
N ASP A 59 -1.33 -5.63 1.60
CA ASP A 59 -1.40 -7.10 1.50
C ASP A 59 -0.53 -7.63 0.35
N SER A 60 -0.58 -6.92 -0.79
CA SER A 60 0.21 -7.28 -1.98
C SER A 60 1.71 -7.07 -1.75
N LEU A 61 2.11 -5.99 -1.07
CA LEU A 61 3.52 -5.68 -0.77
C LEU A 61 4.09 -6.65 0.28
N GLN A 62 3.30 -7.01 1.30
CA GLN A 62 3.70 -7.96 2.34
C GLN A 62 3.88 -9.39 1.83
N GLY A 63 3.22 -9.73 0.72
CA GLY A 63 3.43 -10.99 0.01
C GLY A 63 4.77 -11.07 -0.73
N LEU A 64 5.52 -9.97 -0.82
CA LEU A 64 6.80 -9.91 -1.53
C LEU A 64 7.99 -10.08 -0.58
N PRO A 65 9.13 -10.60 -1.06
CA PRO A 65 10.36 -10.60 -0.28
C PRO A 65 10.76 -9.17 0.05
N ALA A 66 11.21 -8.95 1.29
CA ALA A 66 11.67 -7.67 1.83
C ALA A 66 12.97 -7.23 1.14
N ALA A 67 12.86 -6.82 -0.12
CA ALA A 67 13.95 -6.33 -0.92
C ALA A 67 14.03 -4.80 -0.81
N VAL A 68 15.24 -4.26 -0.75
CA VAL A 68 15.55 -2.82 -0.60
C VAL A 68 14.65 -1.84 -1.39
N PRO A 69 14.19 -2.10 -2.64
CA PRO A 69 13.29 -1.19 -3.34
C PRO A 69 11.81 -1.28 -2.93
N VAL A 70 11.39 -2.34 -2.24
CA VAL A 70 10.00 -2.60 -1.81
C VAL A 70 9.70 -1.93 -0.47
N LEU A 71 10.66 -1.93 0.46
CA LEU A 71 10.52 -1.39 1.82
C LEU A 71 10.13 0.10 1.87
N PRO A 72 10.79 1.01 1.12
CA PRO A 72 10.39 2.42 1.10
C PRO A 72 8.95 2.63 0.60
N LEU A 73 8.48 1.78 -0.32
CA LEU A 73 7.11 1.84 -0.85
C LEU A 73 6.10 1.31 0.17
N GLU A 74 6.41 0.20 0.83
CA GLU A 74 5.60 -0.36 1.91
C GLU A 74 5.41 0.65 3.05
N LEU A 75 6.49 1.29 3.52
CA LEU A 75 6.43 2.37 4.51
C LEU A 75 5.56 3.54 4.06
N THR A 76 5.71 3.96 2.81
CA THR A 76 4.91 5.04 2.25
C THR A 76 3.42 4.69 2.25
N VAL A 77 3.07 3.44 1.92
CA VAL A 77 1.69 2.95 1.97
C VAL A 77 1.16 2.91 3.41
N ILE A 78 1.97 2.45 4.37
CA ILE A 78 1.64 2.44 5.81
C ILE A 78 1.38 3.85 6.34
N CYS A 79 2.28 4.80 6.07
CA CYS A 79 2.14 6.18 6.53
C CYS A 79 0.88 6.85 5.96
N ASN A 80 0.59 6.63 4.68
CA ASN A 80 -0.63 7.14 4.04
C ASN A 80 -1.88 6.54 4.66
N PHE A 81 -1.88 5.24 4.95
CA PHE A 81 -2.99 4.53 5.56
C PHE A 81 -3.28 5.01 7.01
N ILE A 82 -2.23 5.21 7.81
CA ILE A 82 -2.32 5.81 9.16
C ILE A 82 -2.90 7.23 9.06
N THR A 83 -2.34 8.07 8.19
CA THR A 83 -2.75 9.47 8.03
C THR A 83 -4.21 9.59 7.62
N LEU A 84 -4.65 8.75 6.68
CA LEU A 84 -6.02 8.78 6.19
C LEU A 84 -7.03 8.31 7.24
N ARG A 85 -6.74 7.25 8.01
CA ARG A 85 -7.59 6.84 9.14
C ARG A 85 -7.63 7.88 10.25
N ALA A 86 -6.48 8.45 10.61
CA ALA A 86 -6.41 9.53 11.60
C ALA A 86 -7.23 10.76 11.15
N SER A 87 -7.19 11.10 9.85
CA SER A 87 -7.97 12.19 9.27
C SER A 87 -9.49 11.92 9.28
N LEU A 88 -9.90 10.65 9.29
CA LEU A 88 -11.29 10.26 9.48
C LEU A 88 -11.72 10.18 10.95
N ALA A 89 -10.80 10.42 11.90
CA ALA A 89 -10.96 10.18 13.33
C ALA A 89 -11.50 8.77 13.64
N GLN A 90 -11.31 7.83 12.72
CA GLN A 90 -11.81 6.48 12.80
C GLN A 90 -10.69 5.61 13.35
N GLY A 91 -10.93 5.02 14.53
CA GLY A 91 -9.98 4.14 15.18
C GLY A 91 -9.54 2.99 14.29
N PHE A 92 -8.44 2.35 14.65
CA PHE A 92 -7.87 1.26 13.89
C PHE A 92 -8.59 -0.06 14.20
N THR A 93 -8.99 -0.82 13.19
CA THR A 93 -9.44 -2.22 13.42
C THR A 93 -8.22 -3.11 13.65
N GLU A 94 -8.43 -4.24 14.35
CA GLU A 94 -7.38 -5.21 14.71
C GLU A 94 -6.55 -5.65 13.49
N ASP A 95 -7.23 -6.12 12.43
CA ASP A 95 -6.62 -6.50 11.14
C ASP A 95 -5.71 -5.41 10.60
N GLN A 96 -6.19 -4.17 10.60
CA GLN A 96 -5.48 -3.04 10.03
C GLN A 96 -4.30 -2.58 10.92
N ALA A 97 -4.33 -2.88 12.22
CA ALA A 97 -3.20 -2.66 13.12
C ALA A 97 -2.14 -3.75 12.92
N GLN A 98 -2.55 -5.00 12.70
CA GLN A 98 -1.66 -6.11 12.36
C GLN A 98 -0.95 -5.88 11.02
N ASP A 99 -1.68 -5.37 10.03
CA ASP A 99 -1.16 -4.98 8.73
C ASP A 99 -0.03 -3.93 8.89
N ILE A 100 -0.21 -2.91 9.73
CA ILE A 100 0.84 -1.92 10.03
C ILE A 100 2.01 -2.56 10.77
N HIS A 101 1.74 -3.33 11.82
CA HIS A 101 2.77 -3.96 12.64
C HIS A 101 3.66 -4.88 11.80
N ARG A 102 3.06 -5.71 10.93
CA ARG A 102 3.81 -6.64 10.08
C ARG A 102 4.74 -5.93 9.11
N GLY A 103 4.32 -4.80 8.54
CA GLY A 103 5.19 -4.02 7.67
C GLY A 103 6.34 -3.36 8.44
N LEU A 104 6.08 -2.85 9.65
CA LEU A 104 7.12 -2.29 10.51
C LEU A 104 8.11 -3.35 11.03
N GLU A 105 7.67 -4.58 11.30
CA GLU A 105 8.54 -5.68 11.74
C GLU A 105 9.50 -6.16 10.65
N ARG A 106 9.09 -6.09 9.37
CA ARG A 106 9.96 -6.46 8.23
C ARG A 106 11.16 -5.53 8.07
N GLU A 107 11.05 -4.27 8.48
CA GLU A 107 12.16 -3.30 8.52
C GLU A 107 13.18 -3.63 9.62
N GLN A 108 12.76 -4.31 10.70
CA GLN A 108 13.64 -4.58 11.84
C GLN A 108 14.61 -5.76 11.62
N CYS A 109 14.45 -6.48 10.51
CA CYS A 109 15.30 -7.61 10.10
C CYS A 109 16.30 -7.28 8.97
N LEU A 110 16.44 -6.00 8.60
CA LEU A 110 17.48 -5.48 7.69
C LEU A 110 18.55 -4.69 8.46
#